data_AF-A0A965EYL9-F1
#
_entry.id   AF-A0A965EYL9-F1
#
_cell.length_a   1.000
_cell.length_b   1.000
_cell.length_c   1.000
_cell.angle_alpha   90.00
_cell.angle_beta   90.00
_cell.angle_gamma   90.00
#
_symmetry.space_group_name_H-M   'P 1'
#
loop_
_entity.id
_entity.type
_entity.pdbx_description
1 polymer ?
#
loop_
_entity_poly.entity_id
_entity_poly.type
_entity_poly.pdbx_seq_one_letter_code
_entity_poly.pdbx_strand_id
1 'polypeptide(L)'
;MSDEVDAPIARMMMSVAGHSIVAYVQMRAMAEVLIGKGVFTREELENQFETMRVRELARTIDEWFTPDIAYHVKLAFESEAAHAEVEGVAPAEPDEIARARAMQSD
;
A
#
# COMPACT_ATOMS: atom_id res chain seq x y z
N MET A 1 14.64 -4.97 28.74
CA MET A 1 13.57 -4.07 29.25
C MET A 1 12.97 -3.17 28.15
N SER A 2 13.24 -3.43 26.85
CA SER A 2 12.61 -2.74 25.70
C SER A 2 11.27 -3.36 25.28
N ASP A 3 11.16 -4.69 25.36
CA ASP A 3 10.07 -5.43 24.69
C ASP A 3 8.67 -5.19 25.29
N GLU A 4 8.57 -4.77 26.55
CA GLU A 4 7.28 -4.47 27.19
C GLU A 4 6.67 -3.13 26.76
N VAL A 5 7.51 -2.15 26.38
CA VAL A 5 7.08 -0.83 25.92
C VAL A 5 6.74 -0.87 24.43
N ASP A 6 7.45 -1.69 23.66
CA ASP A 6 7.24 -1.82 22.21
C ASP A 6 5.97 -2.64 21.88
N ALA A 7 5.58 -3.61 22.72
CA ALA A 7 4.43 -4.47 22.42
C ALA A 7 3.07 -3.73 22.31
N PRO A 8 2.71 -2.76 23.19
CA PRO A 8 1.53 -1.92 23.01
C PRO A 8 1.58 -1.05 21.75
N ILE A 9 2.73 -0.44 21.46
CA ILE A 9 2.91 0.42 20.28
C ILE A 9 2.79 -0.43 19.01
N ALA A 10 3.46 -1.58 18.96
CA ALA A 10 3.38 -2.51 17.83
C ALA A 10 1.96 -3.00 17.57
N ARG A 11 1.18 -3.31 18.63
CA ARG A 11 -0.25 -3.68 18.48
C ARG A 11 -1.11 -2.54 17.94
N MET A 12 -0.86 -1.32 18.40
CA MET A 12 -1.55 -0.14 17.88
C MET A 12 -1.21 0.08 16.40
N MET A 13 0.07 -0.01 16.01
CA MET A 13 0.51 0.12 14.62
C MET A 13 -0.10 -0.97 13.73
N MET A 14 -0.12 -2.22 14.19
CA MET A 14 -0.82 -3.33 13.53
C MET A 14 -2.32 -3.04 13.34
N SER A 15 -2.98 -2.49 14.36
CA SER A 15 -4.41 -2.16 14.27
C SER A 15 -4.68 -1.04 13.26
N VAL A 16 -3.84 -0.01 13.23
CA VAL A 16 -3.95 1.10 12.27
C VAL A 16 -3.68 0.60 10.85
N ALA A 17 -2.60 -0.18 10.66
CA ALA A 17 -2.28 -0.79 9.38
C ALA A 17 -3.41 -1.72 8.89
N GLY A 18 -3.93 -2.57 9.77
CA GLY A 18 -5.05 -3.46 9.47
C GLY A 18 -6.32 -2.69 9.05
N HIS A 19 -6.65 -1.60 9.74
CA HIS A 19 -7.78 -0.76 9.37
C HIS A 19 -7.59 -0.12 7.99
N SER A 20 -6.39 0.42 7.71
CA SER A 20 -6.05 1.02 6.41
C SER A 20 -6.13 0.01 5.26
N ILE A 21 -5.65 -1.22 5.48
CA ILE A 21 -5.74 -2.31 4.49
C ILE A 21 -7.20 -2.67 4.21
N VAL A 22 -8.01 -2.86 5.25
CA VAL A 22 -9.44 -3.18 5.09
C VAL A 22 -10.18 -2.07 4.37
N ALA A 23 -9.95 -0.81 4.76
CA ALA A 23 -10.55 0.35 4.11
C ALA A 23 -10.18 0.42 2.63
N TYR A 24 -8.91 0.15 2.27
CA TYR A 24 -8.47 0.09 0.89
C TYR A 24 -9.20 -0.99 0.09
N VAL A 25 -9.30 -2.21 0.62
CA VAL A 25 -10.01 -3.32 -0.06
C VAL A 25 -11.49 -2.99 -0.26
N GLN A 26 -12.16 -2.42 0.75
CA GLN A 26 -13.56 -2.00 0.65
C GLN A 26 -13.76 -0.92 -0.40
N MET A 27 -12.87 0.08 -0.45
CA MET A 27 -12.89 1.12 -1.48
C MET A 27 -12.71 0.54 -2.88
N ARG A 28 -11.79 -0.41 -3.06
CA ARG A 28 -11.59 -1.09 -4.36
C ARG A 28 -12.83 -1.87 -4.77
N ALA A 29 -13.43 -2.64 -3.87
CA ALA A 29 -14.67 -3.37 -4.17
C ALA A 29 -15.82 -2.43 -4.56
N MET A 30 -15.97 -1.30 -3.87
CA MET A 30 -16.95 -0.27 -4.22
C MET A 30 -16.66 0.34 -5.59
N ALA A 31 -15.40 0.64 -5.88
CA ALA A 31 -15.00 1.22 -7.15
C ALA A 31 -15.30 0.29 -8.34
N GLU A 32 -15.07 -1.02 -8.20
CA GLU A 32 -15.44 -2.01 -9.21
C GLU A 32 -16.94 -2.01 -9.51
N VAL A 33 -17.79 -1.87 -8.48
CA VAL A 33 -19.25 -1.76 -8.67
C VAL A 33 -19.62 -0.49 -9.44
N LEU A 34 -18.95 0.63 -9.17
CA LEU A 34 -19.22 1.91 -9.84
C LEU A 34 -18.71 1.91 -11.28
N ILE A 35 -17.59 1.26 -11.56
CA ILE A 35 -17.08 1.00 -12.93
C ILE A 35 -18.07 0.14 -13.70
N GLY A 36 -18.57 -0.96 -13.10
CA GLY A 36 -19.58 -1.81 -13.73
C GLY A 36 -20.89 -1.09 -14.05
N LYS A 37 -21.19 0.01 -13.35
CA LYS A 37 -22.33 0.90 -13.61
C LYS A 37 -22.02 2.05 -14.58
N GLY A 38 -20.78 2.16 -15.05
CA GLY A 38 -20.34 3.22 -15.96
C GLY A 38 -20.26 4.62 -15.34
N VAL A 39 -20.11 4.72 -14.02
CA VAL A 39 -20.00 6.02 -13.33
C VAL A 39 -18.65 6.68 -13.62
N PHE A 40 -17.59 5.87 -13.66
CA PHE A 40 -16.24 6.26 -14.07
C PHE A 40 -15.52 5.04 -14.62
N THR A 41 -14.39 5.27 -15.29
CA THR A 41 -13.52 4.26 -15.89
C THR A 41 -12.41 3.84 -14.92
N ARG A 42 -11.80 2.68 -15.20
CA ARG A 42 -10.64 2.20 -14.44
C ARG A 42 -9.46 3.18 -14.50
N GLU A 43 -9.23 3.77 -15.67
CA GLU A 43 -8.16 4.75 -15.90
C GLU A 43 -8.38 6.02 -15.06
N GLU A 44 -9.62 6.54 -14.99
CA GLU A 44 -9.95 7.69 -14.13
C GLU A 44 -9.70 7.40 -12.65
N LEU A 45 -10.03 6.18 -12.20
CA LEU A 45 -9.78 5.76 -10.82
C LEU A 45 -8.27 5.70 -10.52
N GLU A 46 -7.47 5.13 -11.41
CA GLU A 46 -6.02 5.00 -11.25
C GLU A 46 -5.34 6.37 -11.23
N ASN A 47 -5.71 7.27 -12.15
CA ASN A 47 -5.24 8.66 -12.16
C ASN A 47 -5.60 9.40 -10.86
N GLN A 48 -6.78 9.16 -10.31
CA GLN A 48 -7.21 9.77 -9.05
C GLN A 48 -6.42 9.21 -7.86
N PHE A 49 -6.17 7.90 -7.82
CA PHE A 49 -5.32 7.27 -6.80
C PHE A 49 -3.90 7.81 -6.85
N GLU A 50 -3.32 7.96 -8.03
CA GLU A 50 -1.98 8.50 -8.19
C GLU A 50 -1.90 9.96 -7.71
N THR A 51 -2.90 10.77 -8.07
CA THR A 51 -3.01 12.16 -7.60
C THR A 51 -3.10 12.22 -6.07
N MET A 52 -3.96 11.38 -5.47
CA MET A 52 -4.13 11.31 -4.01
C MET A 52 -2.85 10.84 -3.33
N ARG A 53 -2.22 9.76 -3.83
CA ARG A 53 -1.01 9.20 -3.25
C ARG A 53 0.12 10.21 -3.20
N VAL A 54 0.32 10.99 -4.26
CA VAL A 54 1.44 11.93 -4.31
C VAL A 54 1.15 13.22 -3.54
N ARG A 55 -0.05 13.81 -3.70
CA ARG A 55 -0.35 15.13 -3.11
C ARG A 55 -0.89 15.06 -1.69
N GLU A 56 -1.82 14.14 -1.42
CA GLU A 56 -2.52 14.11 -0.13
C GLU A 56 -1.70 13.42 0.95
N LEU A 57 -0.91 12.41 0.59
CA LEU A 57 0.00 11.75 1.53
C LEU A 57 1.11 12.70 1.98
N ALA A 58 1.75 13.40 1.04
CA ALA A 58 2.80 14.37 1.36
C ALA A 58 2.29 15.49 2.28
N ARG A 59 1.08 15.99 2.02
CA ARG A 59 0.40 16.98 2.85
C ARG A 59 0.07 16.43 4.25
N THR A 60 -0.46 15.21 4.32
CA THR A 60 -0.77 14.55 5.60
C THR A 60 0.49 14.35 6.44
N ILE A 61 1.61 14.00 5.82
CA ILE A 61 2.90 13.86 6.50
C ILE A 61 3.33 15.21 7.12
N ASP A 62 3.22 16.31 6.37
CA ASP A 62 3.55 17.64 6.91
C ASP A 62 2.64 18.10 8.04
N GLU A 63 1.35 17.73 7.97
CA GLU A 63 0.37 18.13 8.99
C GLU A 63 0.53 17.35 10.31
N TRP A 64 0.97 16.09 10.24
CA TRP A 64 0.94 15.18 11.39
C TRP A 64 2.28 15.00 12.08
N PHE A 65 3.39 15.28 11.39
CA PHE A 65 4.74 15.09 11.91
C PHE A 65 5.49 16.41 12.05
N THR A 66 6.44 16.45 12.99
CA THR A 66 7.38 17.56 13.09
C THR A 66 8.27 17.62 11.83
N PRO A 67 8.80 18.81 11.45
CA PRO A 67 9.50 18.98 10.17
C PRO A 67 10.67 18.02 9.93
N ASP A 68 11.39 17.65 10.99
CA ASP A 68 12.50 16.70 10.95
C ASP A 68 12.02 15.27 10.61
N ILE A 69 10.95 14.80 11.25
CA ILE A 69 10.36 13.48 10.99
C ILE A 69 9.70 13.46 9.62
N ALA A 70 8.95 14.52 9.27
CA ALA A 70 8.28 14.66 7.98
C ALA A 70 9.27 14.56 6.81
N TYR A 71 10.43 15.21 6.92
CA TYR A 71 11.50 15.12 5.92
C TYR A 71 11.97 13.68 5.70
N HIS A 72 12.28 12.95 6.78
CA HIS A 72 12.77 11.58 6.69
C HIS A 72 11.72 10.60 6.16
N VAL A 73 10.44 10.77 6.53
CA VAL A 73 9.35 9.95 6.02
C VAL A 73 9.15 10.17 4.52
N LYS A 74 9.15 11.42 4.06
CA LYS A 74 9.04 11.73 2.61
C LYS A 74 10.22 11.18 1.81
N LEU A 75 11.44 11.33 2.33
CA LEU A 75 12.64 10.77 1.70
C LEU A 75 12.57 9.24 1.56
N ALA A 76 12.05 8.55 2.57
CA ALA A 76 11.84 7.11 2.52
C ALA A 76 10.83 6.71 1.42
N PHE A 77 9.72 7.42 1.30
CA PHE A 77 8.74 7.18 0.23
C PHE A 77 9.30 7.41 -1.17
N GLU A 78 10.09 8.47 -1.36
CA GLU A 78 10.76 8.72 -2.64
C GLU A 78 11.77 7.61 -2.98
N SER A 79 12.47 7.08 -1.97
CA SER A 79 13.41 5.96 -2.15
C SER A 79 12.69 4.64 -2.47
N GLU A 80 11.57 4.33 -1.83
CA GLU A 80 10.75 3.15 -2.13
C GLU A 80 10.14 3.23 -3.54
N ALA A 81 9.68 4.41 -3.96
CA ALA A 81 9.18 4.61 -5.32
C ALA A 81 10.28 4.34 -6.37
N ALA A 82 11.52 4.77 -6.10
CA ALA A 82 12.66 4.48 -6.96
C ALA A 82 13.04 2.98 -6.99
N HIS A 83 12.80 2.24 -5.90
CA HIS A 83 13.01 0.79 -5.84
C HIS A 83 11.87 -0.02 -6.48
N ALA A 84 10.63 0.46 -6.41
CA ALA A 84 9.47 -0.17 -7.03
C ALA A 84 9.53 -0.15 -8.58
N GLU A 85 10.25 0.81 -9.18
CA GLU A 85 10.54 0.82 -10.63
C GLU A 85 11.55 -0.26 -11.04
N VAL A 86 12.30 -0.83 -10.09
CA VAL A 86 13.30 -1.89 -10.33
C VAL A 86 12.72 -3.29 -10.06
N GLU A 87 11.76 -3.42 -9.15
CA GLU A 87 11.08 -4.68 -8.81
C GLU A 87 9.66 -4.74 -9.39
N GLY A 88 9.56 -4.73 -10.72
CA GLY A 88 8.34 -5.11 -11.45
C GLY A 88 8.06 -6.62 -11.39
N VAL A 89 8.17 -7.25 -10.22
CA VAL A 89 7.77 -8.65 -10.00
C VAL A 89 6.68 -8.65 -8.95
N ALA A 90 5.43 -8.70 -9.42
CA ALA A 90 4.31 -9.08 -8.56
C ALA A 90 4.66 -10.42 -7.86
N PRO A 91 4.31 -10.61 -6.58
CA PRO A 91 4.47 -11.91 -5.95
C PRO A 91 3.73 -12.94 -6.80
N ALA A 92 4.45 -13.98 -7.24
CA ALA A 92 3.92 -15.01 -8.13
C ALA A 92 2.58 -15.53 -7.60
N GLU A 93 1.57 -15.59 -8.47
CA GLU A 93 0.26 -16.12 -8.07
C GLU A 93 0.44 -17.55 -7.54
N PRO A 94 -0.32 -17.97 -6.51
CA PRO A 94 -0.18 -19.30 -5.90
C PRO A 94 -0.20 -20.46 -6.91
N ASP A 95 -0.88 -20.28 -8.04
CA ASP A 95 -0.97 -21.24 -9.14
C ASP A 95 0.36 -21.45 -9.89
N GLU A 96 1.23 -20.43 -9.95
CA GLU A 96 2.55 -20.54 -10.58
C GLU A 96 3.51 -21.36 -9.70
N ILE A 97 3.42 -21.21 -8.38
CA ILE A 97 4.21 -21.99 -7.41
C ILE A 97 3.79 -23.46 -7.43
N ALA A 98 2.49 -23.73 -7.57
CA ALA A 98 1.97 -25.09 -7.70
C ALA A 98 2.44 -25.78 -9.01
N ARG A 99 2.44 -25.05 -10.13
CA ARG A 99 2.97 -25.56 -11.42
C ARG A 99 4.47 -25.81 -11.38
N ALA A 100 5.24 -24.91 -10.78
CA ALA A 100 6.70 -25.06 -10.67
C ALA A 100 7.09 -26.30 -9.85
N ARG A 101 6.34 -26.62 -8.78
CA ARG A 101 6.56 -27.85 -7.99
C ARG A 101 6.21 -29.12 -8.75
N ALA A 102 5.16 -29.09 -9.58
CA ALA A 102 4.78 -30.24 -10.41
C ALA A 102 5.84 -30.57 -11.46
N MET A 103 6.54 -29.57 -12.03
CA MET A 103 7.59 -29.77 -13.02
C MET A 103 8.94 -30.23 -12.45
N GLN A 104 9.16 -30.10 -11.13
CA GLN A 104 10.37 -30.59 -10.45
C GLN A 104 10.25 -32.04 -9.97
N SER A 105 9.11 -32.69 -10.25
CA SER A 105 8.79 -34.05 -9.76
C SER A 105 8.94 -35.15 -10.83
N ASP A 106 9.42 -34.81 -12.03
CA ASP A 106 9.86 -35.73 -13.09
C ASP A 106 11.40 -35.71 -13.20
#